data_AF-A0A8S9DYL4-F1
#
_entry.id   AF-A0A8S9DYL4-F1
#
_cell.length_a   1.000
_cell.length_b   1.000
_cell.length_c   1.000
_cell.angle_alpha   90.00
_cell.angle_beta   90.00
_cell.angle_gamma   90.00
#
_symmetry.space_group_name_H-M   'P 1'
#
loop_
_entity.id
_entity.type
_entity.pdbx_description
1 polymer ?
#
loop_
_entity_poly.entity_id
_entity_poly.type
_entity_poly.pdbx_seq_one_letter_code
_entity_poly.pdbx_strand_id
1 'polypeptide(L)'
;MQANKERAHACYRAGQLAEAKTFYGRACKRDKNDADPWFMLGMINGRLGNYVEAERCGAQAARRRDDHAETWFNLGRAQELLEKFEPAIASYRRAAALRPDWVDAHNNLGNALSELRRYDEALASYHEALRLNPDYLRTVYNIAKLNERRGDWRTALSGFDEVIARDPGFVAARWDRALTLLTGGRLADGWREYEWGFAVGERAVRQLPAPRWNGEPLAGKTVFVCAEQGVGDQILFISCLPDLIARAGHCVVECEARLLPLFARSFEQASFLPAAAPLDALARPVDMFVPMGTLPGLFRPELAAFPDHRGFLKADPQRVAF
;
A
#
# COMPACT_ATOMS: atom_id res chain seq x y z
N MET A 1 -24.93 36.44 9.29
CA MET A 1 -24.70 35.13 8.62
C MET A 1 -23.57 35.21 7.61
N GLN A 2 -23.65 36.18 6.68
CA GLN A 2 -22.75 36.36 5.54
C GLN A 2 -21.25 36.52 5.89
N ALA A 3 -20.90 37.36 6.88
CA ALA A 3 -19.50 37.65 7.21
C ALA A 3 -18.66 36.43 7.68
N ASN A 4 -19.28 35.43 8.33
CA ASN A 4 -18.54 34.22 8.71
C ASN A 4 -18.28 33.33 7.50
N LYS A 5 -19.24 33.20 6.59
CA LYS A 5 -19.08 32.41 5.37
C LYS A 5 -18.03 33.02 4.47
N GLU A 6 -18.09 34.32 4.23
CA GLU A 6 -17.13 35.03 3.37
C GLU A 6 -15.70 34.87 3.87
N ARG A 7 -15.48 35.04 5.18
CA ARG A 7 -14.17 34.77 5.80
C ARG A 7 -13.76 33.31 5.68
N ALA A 8 -14.68 32.37 5.90
CA ALA A 8 -14.41 30.94 5.74
C ALA A 8 -14.00 30.58 4.29
N HIS A 9 -14.70 31.13 3.30
CA HIS A 9 -14.38 30.94 1.89
C HIS A 9 -13.04 31.59 1.52
N ALA A 10 -12.71 32.75 2.07
CA ALA A 10 -11.41 33.39 1.88
C ALA A 10 -10.27 32.53 2.43
N CYS A 11 -10.35 32.09 3.69
CA CYS A 11 -9.37 31.18 4.30
C CYS A 11 -9.25 29.87 3.52
N TYR A 12 -10.37 29.30 3.05
CA TYR A 12 -10.36 28.06 2.26
C TYR A 12 -9.61 28.23 0.94
N ARG A 13 -9.86 29.33 0.21
CA ARG A 13 -9.14 29.65 -1.04
C ARG A 13 -7.66 29.92 -0.81
N ALA A 14 -7.30 30.44 0.36
CA ALA A 14 -5.91 30.63 0.78
C ALA A 14 -5.23 29.34 1.29
N GLY A 15 -5.91 28.19 1.29
CA GLY A 15 -5.37 26.94 1.81
C GLY A 15 -5.32 26.85 3.34
N GLN A 16 -5.84 27.84 4.06
CA GLN A 16 -5.86 27.91 5.52
C GLN A 16 -7.03 27.07 6.08
N LEU A 17 -6.91 25.75 5.94
CA LEU A 17 -8.00 24.80 6.23
C LEU A 17 -8.47 24.84 7.69
N ALA A 18 -7.55 25.02 8.65
CA ALA A 18 -7.90 25.09 10.08
C ALA A 18 -8.72 26.34 10.43
N GLU A 19 -8.36 27.49 9.85
CA GLU A 19 -9.11 28.74 10.03
C GLU A 19 -10.46 28.68 9.32
N ALA A 20 -10.48 28.16 8.08
CA ALA A 20 -11.73 27.93 7.34
C ALA A 20 -12.69 27.05 8.13
N LYS A 21 -12.21 25.93 8.70
CA LYS A 21 -12.98 25.04 9.58
C LYS A 21 -13.58 25.80 10.77
N THR A 22 -12.80 26.68 11.39
CA THR A 22 -13.28 27.50 12.53
C THR A 22 -14.42 28.43 12.11
N PHE A 23 -14.28 29.15 11.00
CA PHE A 23 -15.31 30.08 10.55
C PHE A 23 -16.57 29.37 10.04
N TYR A 24 -16.45 28.25 9.32
CA TYR A 24 -17.61 27.43 8.95
C TYR A 24 -18.31 26.84 10.18
N GLY A 25 -17.56 26.38 11.19
CA GLY A 25 -18.13 25.90 12.47
C GLY A 25 -18.97 26.97 13.18
N ARG A 26 -18.53 28.24 13.12
CA ARG A 26 -19.32 29.38 13.63
C ARG A 26 -20.53 29.69 12.74
N ALA A 27 -20.45 29.46 11.43
CA ALA A 27 -21.58 29.63 10.52
C ALA A 27 -22.68 28.59 10.80
N CYS A 28 -22.34 27.30 10.95
CA CYS A 28 -23.29 26.24 11.28
C CYS A 28 -24.06 26.47 12.61
N LYS A 29 -23.41 27.12 13.59
CA LYS A 29 -24.06 27.44 14.87
C LYS A 29 -25.08 28.56 14.75
N ARG A 30 -24.90 29.47 13.79
CA ARG A 30 -25.74 30.65 13.59
C ARG A 30 -26.95 30.35 12.71
N ASP A 31 -26.76 29.55 11.66
CA ASP A 31 -27.84 29.01 10.86
C ASP A 31 -27.71 27.50 10.82
N LYS A 32 -28.67 26.83 11.48
CA LYS A 32 -28.69 25.38 11.57
C LYS A 32 -29.37 24.73 10.38
N ASN A 33 -30.03 25.46 9.48
CA ASN A 33 -30.75 24.89 8.33
C ASN A 33 -29.93 24.98 7.04
N ASP A 34 -28.98 25.89 7.00
CA ASP A 34 -28.05 26.09 5.91
C ASP A 34 -27.08 24.90 5.70
N ALA A 35 -27.13 24.28 4.53
CA ALA A 35 -26.35 23.08 4.21
C ALA A 35 -24.88 23.39 3.86
N ASP A 36 -24.56 24.57 3.33
CA ASP A 36 -23.25 24.84 2.73
C ASP A 36 -22.10 24.81 3.75
N PRO A 37 -22.22 25.42 4.95
CA PRO A 37 -21.18 25.32 5.96
C PRO A 37 -20.93 23.89 6.43
N TRP A 38 -21.98 23.06 6.53
CA TRP A 38 -21.83 21.64 6.87
C TRP A 38 -21.12 20.86 5.78
N PHE A 39 -21.44 21.13 4.52
CA PHE A 39 -20.76 20.54 3.37
C PHE A 39 -19.27 20.88 3.38
N MET A 40 -18.93 22.16 3.54
CA MET A 40 -17.54 22.62 3.60
C MET A 40 -16.78 22.02 4.79
N LEU A 41 -17.42 21.92 5.97
CA LEU A 41 -16.81 21.24 7.12
C LEU A 41 -16.57 19.76 6.84
N GLY A 42 -17.50 19.06 6.20
CA GLY A 42 -17.33 17.65 5.82
C GLY A 42 -16.11 17.46 4.93
N MET A 43 -16.01 18.27 3.87
CA MET A 43 -14.85 18.26 2.96
C MET A 43 -13.54 18.59 3.67
N ILE A 44 -13.49 19.66 4.47
CA ILE A 44 -12.27 20.10 5.14
C ILE A 44 -11.80 19.07 6.17
N ASN A 45 -12.71 18.51 6.96
CA ASN A 45 -12.36 17.46 7.91
C ASN A 45 -11.81 16.23 7.20
N GLY A 46 -12.40 15.83 6.06
CA GLY A 46 -11.88 14.74 5.24
C GLY A 46 -10.45 14.99 4.76
N ARG A 47 -10.15 16.20 4.27
CA ARG A 47 -8.78 16.57 3.85
C ARG A 47 -7.77 16.58 5.00
N LEU A 48 -8.24 16.86 6.22
CA LEU A 48 -7.41 16.88 7.43
C LEU A 48 -7.31 15.51 8.12
N GLY A 49 -7.86 14.44 7.54
CA GLY A 49 -7.86 13.10 8.15
C GLY A 49 -8.86 12.92 9.31
N ASN A 50 -9.69 13.92 9.59
CA ASN A 50 -10.68 13.88 10.67
C ASN A 50 -11.97 13.18 10.22
N TYR A 51 -11.89 11.90 9.83
CA TYR A 51 -12.96 11.22 9.10
C TYR A 51 -14.27 11.07 9.89
N VAL A 52 -14.22 10.87 11.21
CA VAL A 52 -15.42 10.84 12.07
C VAL A 52 -16.19 12.15 12.00
N GLU A 53 -15.48 13.28 12.04
CA GLU A 53 -16.11 14.60 11.93
C GLU A 53 -16.54 14.89 10.49
N ALA A 54 -15.81 14.39 9.50
CA ALA A 54 -16.18 14.49 8.09
C ALA A 54 -17.52 13.80 7.82
N GLU A 55 -17.70 12.57 8.32
CA GLU A 55 -18.96 11.82 8.26
C GLU A 55 -20.08 12.60 8.96
N ARG A 56 -19.84 13.07 10.20
CA ARG A 56 -20.83 13.82 10.96
C ARG A 56 -21.32 15.06 10.21
N CYS A 57 -20.40 15.87 9.70
CA CYS A 57 -20.72 17.08 8.95
C CYS A 57 -21.38 16.77 7.60
N GLY A 58 -20.89 15.76 6.87
CA GLY A 58 -21.50 15.30 5.62
C GLY A 58 -22.95 14.85 5.81
N ALA A 59 -23.23 14.08 6.86
CA ALA A 59 -24.59 13.66 7.19
C ALA A 59 -25.50 14.84 7.59
N GLN A 60 -24.96 15.86 8.27
CA GLN A 60 -25.72 17.10 8.53
C GLN A 60 -26.04 17.85 7.23
N ALA A 61 -25.08 17.96 6.31
CA ALA A 61 -25.31 18.59 5.01
C ALA A 61 -26.37 17.82 4.20
N ALA A 62 -26.28 16.49 4.15
CA ALA A 62 -27.19 15.63 3.40
C ALA A 62 -28.64 15.71 3.92
N ARG A 63 -28.82 15.82 5.25
CA ARG A 63 -30.14 16.01 5.87
C ARG A 63 -30.81 17.33 5.51
N ARG A 64 -30.04 18.37 5.17
CA ARG A 64 -30.54 19.71 4.86
C ARG A 64 -30.76 19.92 3.37
N ARG A 65 -29.91 19.28 2.56
CA ARG A 65 -29.95 19.32 1.11
C ARG A 65 -29.58 17.94 0.58
N ASP A 66 -30.61 17.16 0.26
CA ASP A 66 -30.49 15.75 -0.11
C ASP A 66 -30.33 15.53 -1.63
N ASP A 67 -30.42 16.61 -2.42
CA ASP A 67 -30.28 16.67 -3.88
C ASP A 67 -28.89 17.14 -4.34
N HIS A 68 -27.94 17.29 -3.41
CA HIS A 68 -26.56 17.67 -3.72
C HIS A 68 -25.64 16.45 -3.79
N ALA A 69 -25.32 16.01 -5.01
CA ALA A 69 -24.52 14.80 -5.27
C ALA A 69 -23.16 14.82 -4.54
N GLU A 70 -22.45 15.95 -4.53
CA GLU A 70 -21.14 16.10 -3.91
C GLU A 70 -21.18 15.89 -2.39
N THR A 71 -22.29 16.24 -1.74
CA THR A 71 -22.45 15.97 -0.31
C THR A 71 -22.44 14.47 -0.06
N TRP A 72 -23.25 13.72 -0.82
CA TRP A 72 -23.36 12.28 -0.68
C TRP A 72 -22.05 11.57 -1.05
N PHE A 73 -21.39 12.00 -2.12
CA PHE A 73 -20.09 11.45 -2.50
C PHE A 73 -19.02 11.65 -1.41
N ASN A 74 -18.92 12.86 -0.85
CA ASN A 74 -17.96 13.15 0.22
C ASN A 74 -18.30 12.42 1.53
N LEU A 75 -19.59 12.25 1.85
CA LEU A 75 -20.05 11.45 2.97
C LEU A 75 -19.66 9.98 2.79
N GLY A 76 -19.89 9.41 1.60
CA GLY A 76 -19.49 8.05 1.25
C GLY A 76 -17.99 7.84 1.40
N ARG A 77 -17.16 8.79 0.95
CA ARG A 77 -15.69 8.71 1.11
C ARG A 77 -15.25 8.76 2.57
N ALA A 78 -15.90 9.58 3.39
CA ALA A 78 -15.61 9.59 4.83
C ALA A 78 -15.99 8.27 5.50
N GLN A 79 -17.09 7.64 5.09
CA GLN A 79 -17.55 6.35 5.60
C GLN A 79 -16.64 5.20 5.14
N GLU A 80 -16.20 5.18 3.89
CA GLU A 80 -15.22 4.22 3.35
C GLU A 80 -13.89 4.28 4.12
N LEU A 81 -13.37 5.49 4.38
CA LEU A 81 -12.13 5.69 5.17
C LEU A 81 -12.28 5.33 6.66
N LEU A 82 -13.52 5.14 7.13
CA LEU A 82 -13.85 4.60 8.45
C LEU A 82 -14.22 3.10 8.39
N GLU A 83 -14.04 2.45 7.24
CA GLU A 83 -14.40 1.04 6.98
C GLU A 83 -15.90 0.75 7.19
N LYS A 84 -16.75 1.77 7.10
CA LYS A 84 -18.22 1.66 7.15
C LYS A 84 -18.77 1.48 5.74
N PHE A 85 -18.57 0.31 5.17
CA PHE A 85 -18.82 0.07 3.74
C PHE A 85 -20.31 0.10 3.36
N GLU A 86 -21.23 -0.44 4.16
CA GLU A 86 -22.66 -0.39 3.86
C GLU A 86 -23.22 1.04 3.84
N PRO A 87 -22.93 1.90 4.84
CA PRO A 87 -23.25 3.33 4.74
C PRO A 87 -22.61 4.01 3.52
N ALA A 88 -21.34 3.71 3.21
CA ALA A 88 -20.64 4.27 2.06
C ALA A 88 -21.35 3.93 0.74
N ILE A 89 -21.77 2.66 0.58
CA ILE A 89 -22.54 2.18 -0.57
C ILE A 89 -23.84 2.98 -0.73
N ALA A 90 -24.59 3.18 0.35
CA ALA A 90 -25.84 3.96 0.30
C ALA A 90 -25.58 5.40 -0.15
N SER A 91 -24.53 6.03 0.40
CA SER A 91 -24.13 7.38 0.03
C SER A 91 -23.67 7.49 -1.43
N TYR A 92 -22.84 6.56 -1.92
CA TYR A 92 -22.40 6.56 -3.31
C TYR A 92 -23.54 6.28 -4.29
N ARG A 93 -24.45 5.36 -3.97
CA ARG A 93 -25.66 5.14 -4.78
C ARG A 93 -26.51 6.39 -4.89
N ARG A 94 -26.66 7.15 -3.80
CA ARG A 94 -27.39 8.42 -3.83
C ARG A 94 -26.65 9.47 -4.67
N ALA A 95 -25.33 9.56 -4.57
CA ALA A 95 -24.53 10.44 -5.41
C ALA A 95 -24.67 10.10 -6.90
N ALA A 96 -24.55 8.83 -7.26
CA ALA A 96 -24.70 8.34 -8.63
C ALA A 96 -26.14 8.52 -9.16
N ALA A 97 -27.17 8.38 -8.32
CA ALA A 97 -28.55 8.65 -8.72
C ALA A 97 -28.81 10.13 -9.03
N LEU A 98 -28.17 11.04 -8.28
CA LEU A 98 -28.27 12.49 -8.49
C LEU A 98 -27.41 12.98 -9.67
N ARG A 99 -26.28 12.31 -9.92
CA ARG A 99 -25.38 12.59 -11.04
C ARG A 99 -24.94 11.27 -11.71
N PRO A 100 -25.74 10.74 -12.65
CA PRO A 100 -25.49 9.44 -13.27
C PRO A 100 -24.20 9.36 -14.10
N ASP A 101 -23.70 10.49 -14.59
CA ASP A 101 -22.47 10.60 -15.38
C ASP A 101 -21.20 10.78 -14.54
N TRP A 102 -21.29 10.64 -13.22
CA TRP A 102 -20.13 10.80 -12.33
C TRP A 102 -19.30 9.53 -12.22
N VAL A 103 -18.26 9.43 -13.06
CA VAL A 103 -17.29 8.32 -13.10
C VAL A 103 -16.78 7.91 -11.71
N ASP A 104 -16.30 8.86 -10.89
CA ASP A 104 -15.74 8.55 -9.57
C ASP A 104 -16.79 7.98 -8.61
N ALA A 105 -18.05 8.38 -8.71
CA ALA A 105 -19.11 7.86 -7.83
C ALA A 105 -19.35 6.37 -8.10
N HIS A 106 -19.37 5.97 -9.37
CA HIS A 106 -19.48 4.56 -9.77
C HIS A 106 -18.23 3.76 -9.42
N ASN A 107 -17.03 4.32 -9.64
CA ASN A 107 -15.79 3.66 -9.24
C ASN A 107 -15.72 3.42 -7.72
N ASN A 108 -16.04 4.42 -6.91
CA ASN A 108 -15.96 4.28 -5.45
C ASN A 108 -17.10 3.44 -4.88
N LEU A 109 -18.27 3.43 -5.53
CA LEU A 109 -19.31 2.44 -5.25
C LEU A 109 -18.78 1.01 -5.46
N GLY A 110 -18.10 0.77 -6.59
CA GLY A 110 -17.45 -0.51 -6.88
C GLY A 110 -16.44 -0.92 -5.82
N ASN A 111 -15.60 0.02 -5.35
CA ASN A 111 -14.63 -0.22 -4.28
C ASN A 111 -15.30 -0.67 -2.98
N ALA A 112 -16.29 0.10 -2.50
CA ALA A 112 -17.00 -0.23 -1.27
C ALA A 112 -17.75 -1.57 -1.35
N LEU A 113 -18.31 -1.92 -2.52
CA LEU A 113 -18.92 -3.22 -2.78
C LEU A 113 -17.88 -4.36 -2.78
N SER A 114 -16.70 -4.12 -3.35
CA SER A 114 -15.61 -5.09 -3.39
C SER A 114 -15.09 -5.43 -2.00
N GLU A 115 -15.00 -4.45 -1.08
CA GLU A 115 -14.58 -4.70 0.31
C GLU A 115 -15.57 -5.60 1.06
N LEU A 116 -16.86 -5.52 0.72
CA LEU A 116 -17.91 -6.43 1.23
C LEU A 116 -18.02 -7.74 0.45
N ARG A 117 -17.10 -8.02 -0.48
CA ARG A 117 -17.12 -9.21 -1.36
C ARG A 117 -18.37 -9.34 -2.24
N ARG A 118 -19.08 -8.24 -2.49
CA ARG A 118 -20.24 -8.17 -3.39
C ARG A 118 -19.76 -7.96 -4.83
N TYR A 119 -18.98 -8.93 -5.32
CA TYR A 119 -18.15 -8.76 -6.51
C TYR A 119 -18.94 -8.49 -7.80
N ASP A 120 -20.10 -9.12 -7.98
CA ASP A 120 -20.91 -8.90 -9.19
C ASP A 120 -21.48 -7.47 -9.25
N GLU A 121 -21.94 -6.94 -8.12
CA GLU A 121 -22.40 -5.54 -8.03
C GLU A 121 -21.24 -4.55 -8.18
N ALA A 122 -20.06 -4.90 -7.65
CA ALA A 122 -18.86 -4.10 -7.82
C ALA A 122 -18.44 -4.01 -9.29
N LEU A 123 -18.41 -5.14 -10.01
CA LEU A 123 -18.13 -5.20 -11.45
C LEU A 123 -19.14 -4.41 -12.26
N ALA A 124 -20.44 -4.51 -11.95
CA ALA A 124 -21.46 -3.69 -12.61
C ALA A 124 -21.20 -2.19 -12.44
N SER A 125 -20.80 -1.77 -11.23
CA SER A 125 -20.48 -0.36 -10.94
C SER A 125 -19.20 0.10 -11.67
N TYR A 126 -18.17 -0.74 -11.71
CA TYR A 126 -16.96 -0.46 -12.47
C TYR A 126 -17.20 -0.39 -13.98
N HIS A 127 -18.04 -1.28 -14.53
CA HIS A 127 -18.41 -1.22 -15.94
C HIS A 127 -19.17 0.04 -16.28
N GLU A 128 -20.02 0.55 -15.39
CA GLU A 128 -20.66 1.85 -15.60
C GLU A 128 -19.65 3.01 -15.60
N ALA A 129 -18.67 2.99 -14.69
CA ALA A 129 -17.58 3.97 -14.70
C ALA A 129 -16.78 3.93 -16.01
N LEU A 130 -16.45 2.74 -16.53
CA LEU A 130 -15.76 2.58 -17.81
C LEU A 130 -16.63 2.88 -19.02
N ARG A 131 -17.96 2.69 -18.94
CA ARG A 131 -18.90 3.11 -19.99
C ARG A 131 -18.90 4.62 -20.14
N LEU A 132 -18.83 5.35 -19.02
CA LEU A 132 -18.77 6.81 -18.98
C LEU A 132 -17.39 7.35 -19.38
N ASN A 133 -16.33 6.68 -18.95
CA ASN A 133 -14.96 7.01 -19.33
C ASN A 133 -14.13 5.72 -19.53
N PRO A 134 -14.01 5.23 -20.77
CA PRO A 134 -13.22 4.03 -21.10
C PRO A 134 -11.75 4.17 -20.72
N ASP A 135 -11.25 5.40 -20.61
CA ASP A 135 -9.87 5.67 -20.32
C ASP A 135 -9.54 5.75 -18.82
N TYR A 136 -10.51 5.53 -17.94
CA TYR A 136 -10.31 5.67 -16.50
C TYR A 136 -9.50 4.50 -15.90
N LEU A 137 -8.17 4.59 -16.02
CA LEU A 137 -7.21 3.55 -15.60
C LEU A 137 -7.36 3.09 -14.16
N ARG A 138 -7.79 3.99 -13.25
CA ARG A 138 -8.06 3.61 -11.86
C ARG A 138 -9.11 2.50 -11.76
N THR A 139 -10.14 2.54 -12.60
CA THR A 139 -11.16 1.49 -12.61
C THR A 139 -10.66 0.19 -13.24
N VAL A 140 -9.86 0.26 -14.31
CA VAL A 140 -9.21 -0.95 -14.88
C VAL A 140 -8.34 -1.64 -13.83
N TYR A 141 -7.54 -0.86 -13.10
CA TYR A 141 -6.74 -1.33 -11.96
C TYR A 141 -7.62 -1.95 -10.85
N ASN A 142 -8.73 -1.30 -10.46
CA ASN A 142 -9.62 -1.85 -9.43
C ASN A 142 -10.31 -3.16 -9.86
N ILE A 143 -10.68 -3.30 -11.15
CA ILE A 143 -11.18 -4.55 -11.71
C ILE A 143 -10.09 -5.64 -11.64
N ALA A 144 -8.84 -5.32 -11.97
CA ALA A 144 -7.72 -6.26 -11.85
C ALA A 144 -7.56 -6.77 -10.41
N LYS A 145 -7.55 -5.86 -9.43
CA LYS A 145 -7.52 -6.20 -7.99
C LYS A 145 -8.71 -7.04 -7.54
N LEU A 146 -9.91 -6.75 -8.04
CA LEU A 146 -11.09 -7.54 -7.71
C LEU A 146 -10.94 -8.98 -8.22
N ASN A 147 -10.43 -9.17 -9.45
CA ASN A 147 -10.18 -10.51 -10.00
C ASN A 147 -9.08 -11.25 -9.24
N GLU A 148 -8.04 -10.53 -8.79
CA GLU A 148 -7.03 -11.08 -7.88
C GLU A 148 -7.69 -11.61 -6.59
N ARG A 149 -8.55 -10.82 -5.92
CA ARG A 149 -9.25 -11.26 -4.70
C ARG A 149 -10.18 -12.46 -4.91
N ARG A 150 -10.62 -12.70 -6.16
CA ARG A 150 -11.42 -13.88 -6.55
C ARG A 150 -10.57 -15.10 -6.90
N GLY A 151 -9.25 -14.95 -6.98
CA GLY A 151 -8.32 -15.99 -7.41
C GLY A 151 -8.23 -16.16 -8.93
N ASP A 152 -8.83 -15.28 -9.73
CA ASP A 152 -8.62 -15.24 -11.18
C ASP A 152 -7.38 -14.42 -11.51
N TRP A 153 -6.23 -15.00 -11.16
CA TRP A 153 -4.92 -14.37 -11.32
C TRP A 153 -4.62 -14.05 -12.79
N ARG A 154 -5.14 -14.83 -13.74
CA ARG A 154 -4.89 -14.62 -15.17
C ARG A 154 -5.57 -13.33 -15.65
N THR A 155 -6.83 -13.11 -15.27
CA THR A 155 -7.55 -11.88 -15.60
C THR A 155 -6.96 -10.68 -14.85
N ALA A 156 -6.56 -10.86 -13.59
CA ALA A 156 -5.87 -9.81 -12.83
C ALA A 156 -4.57 -9.35 -13.52
N LEU A 157 -3.69 -10.29 -13.91
CA LEU A 157 -2.45 -9.99 -14.61
C LEU A 157 -2.69 -9.24 -15.91
N SER A 158 -3.68 -9.66 -16.71
CA SER A 158 -4.04 -8.95 -17.95
C SER A 158 -4.47 -7.51 -17.69
N GLY A 159 -5.23 -7.26 -16.62
CA GLY A 159 -5.66 -5.92 -16.25
C GLY A 159 -4.50 -5.04 -15.77
N PHE A 160 -3.57 -5.61 -14.98
CA PHE A 160 -2.35 -4.88 -14.59
C PHE A 160 -1.44 -4.61 -15.80
N ASP A 161 -1.28 -5.56 -16.71
CA ASP A 161 -0.53 -5.37 -17.96
C ASP A 161 -1.11 -4.22 -18.79
N GLU A 162 -2.45 -4.12 -18.90
CA GLU A 162 -3.11 -3.01 -19.58
C GLU A 162 -2.79 -1.66 -18.91
N VAL A 163 -2.92 -1.59 -17.59
CA VAL A 163 -2.65 -0.35 -16.84
C VAL A 163 -1.20 0.08 -17.02
N ILE A 164 -0.24 -0.85 -16.91
CA ILE A 164 1.19 -0.57 -17.07
C ILE A 164 1.53 -0.15 -18.51
N ALA A 165 0.87 -0.74 -19.50
CA ALA A 165 1.08 -0.38 -20.91
C ALA A 165 0.63 1.05 -21.23
N ARG A 166 -0.45 1.50 -20.58
CA ARG A 166 -1.06 2.83 -20.78
C ARG A 166 -0.44 3.91 -19.89
N ASP A 167 -0.03 3.55 -18.68
CA ASP A 167 0.69 4.39 -17.74
C ASP A 167 1.81 3.59 -17.05
N PRO A 168 3.04 3.59 -17.62
CA PRO A 168 4.20 2.95 -17.00
C PRO A 168 4.58 3.54 -15.63
N GLY A 169 4.08 4.75 -15.30
CA GLY A 169 4.23 5.41 -14.02
C GLY A 169 3.19 4.98 -12.98
N PHE A 170 2.23 4.12 -13.32
CA PHE A 170 1.27 3.56 -12.38
C PHE A 170 1.93 2.48 -11.51
N VAL A 171 2.73 2.97 -10.56
CA VAL A 171 3.56 2.18 -9.64
C VAL A 171 2.81 1.01 -9.00
N ALA A 172 1.62 1.29 -8.46
CA ALA A 172 0.82 0.31 -7.73
C ALA A 172 0.39 -0.89 -8.60
N ALA A 173 0.19 -0.71 -9.91
CA ALA A 173 -0.19 -1.79 -10.82
C ALA A 173 0.98 -2.76 -11.07
N ARG A 174 2.21 -2.23 -11.18
CA ARG A 174 3.40 -3.06 -11.33
C ARG A 174 3.71 -3.82 -10.05
N TRP A 175 3.55 -3.17 -8.90
CA TRP A 175 3.67 -3.84 -7.60
C TRP A 175 2.67 -4.98 -7.43
N ASP A 176 1.37 -4.70 -7.61
CA ASP A 176 0.33 -5.72 -7.45
C ASP A 176 0.54 -6.87 -8.45
N ARG A 177 0.93 -6.56 -9.70
CA ARG A 177 1.30 -7.58 -10.69
C ARG A 177 2.44 -8.50 -10.23
N ALA A 178 3.50 -7.92 -9.63
CA ALA A 178 4.62 -8.70 -9.10
C ALA A 178 4.12 -9.69 -8.03
N LEU A 179 3.31 -9.21 -7.08
CA LEU A 179 2.72 -10.04 -6.04
C LEU A 179 1.78 -11.11 -6.61
N THR A 180 0.92 -10.77 -7.57
CA THR A 180 0.04 -11.73 -8.24
C THR A 180 0.84 -12.84 -8.93
N LEU A 181 1.96 -12.53 -9.57
CA LEU A 181 2.86 -13.53 -10.18
C LEU A 181 3.44 -14.47 -9.12
N LEU A 182 3.89 -13.92 -7.98
CA LEU A 182 4.42 -14.70 -6.87
C LEU A 182 3.36 -15.63 -6.27
N THR A 183 2.16 -15.10 -5.99
CA THR A 183 1.02 -15.87 -5.46
C THR A 183 0.54 -16.94 -6.44
N GLY A 184 0.58 -16.65 -7.75
CA GLY A 184 0.25 -17.59 -8.82
C GLY A 184 1.35 -18.63 -9.12
N GLY A 185 2.46 -18.63 -8.38
CA GLY A 185 3.55 -19.61 -8.54
C GLY A 185 4.53 -19.31 -9.67
N ARG A 186 4.37 -18.19 -10.40
CA ARG A 186 5.31 -17.73 -11.44
C ARG A 186 6.46 -16.95 -10.81
N LEU A 187 7.22 -17.62 -9.94
CA LEU A 187 8.16 -16.97 -9.03
C LEU A 187 9.27 -16.19 -9.76
N ALA A 188 9.90 -16.75 -10.78
CA ALA A 188 10.95 -16.08 -11.54
C ALA A 188 10.49 -14.74 -12.15
N ASP A 189 9.26 -14.69 -12.69
CA ASP A 189 8.70 -13.46 -13.25
C ASP A 189 8.31 -12.48 -12.13
N GLY A 190 7.69 -12.98 -11.06
CA GLY A 190 7.29 -12.18 -9.91
C GLY A 190 8.48 -11.49 -9.23
N TRP A 191 9.59 -12.21 -9.02
CA TRP A 191 10.80 -11.64 -8.45
C TRP A 191 11.47 -10.62 -9.37
N ARG A 192 11.45 -10.84 -10.69
CA ARG A 192 11.98 -9.87 -11.66
C ARG A 192 11.25 -8.53 -11.57
N GLU A 193 9.93 -8.56 -11.39
CA GLU A 193 9.11 -7.35 -11.23
C GLU A 193 9.24 -6.74 -9.84
N TYR A 194 9.38 -7.56 -8.80
CA TYR A 194 9.62 -7.12 -7.42
C TYR A 194 10.86 -6.22 -7.30
N GLU A 195 11.89 -6.51 -8.09
CA GLU A 195 13.13 -5.72 -8.17
C GLU A 195 12.94 -4.30 -8.69
N TRP A 196 11.89 -4.06 -9.49
CA TRP A 196 11.64 -2.75 -10.07
C TRP A 196 11.44 -1.67 -9.00
N GLY A 197 10.81 -1.99 -7.87
CA GLY A 197 10.59 -1.05 -6.77
C GLY A 197 11.90 -0.49 -6.18
N PHE A 198 12.97 -1.29 -6.16
CA PHE A 198 14.31 -0.80 -5.77
C PHE A 198 14.93 0.07 -6.87
N ALA A 199 14.75 -0.30 -8.14
CA ALA A 199 15.34 0.42 -9.27
C ALA A 199 14.81 1.85 -9.42
N VAL A 200 13.53 2.09 -9.08
CA VAL A 200 12.92 3.43 -9.15
C VAL A 200 12.89 4.18 -7.81
N GLY A 201 13.51 3.61 -6.77
CA GLY A 201 13.59 4.23 -5.45
C GLY A 201 12.28 4.29 -4.67
N GLU A 202 11.25 3.56 -5.11
CA GLU A 202 10.00 3.38 -4.35
C GLU A 202 10.27 2.62 -3.05
N ARG A 203 11.21 1.66 -3.11
CA ARG A 203 11.68 0.91 -1.95
C ARG A 203 13.08 1.36 -1.59
N ALA A 204 13.15 2.03 -0.44
CA ALA A 204 14.41 2.49 0.11
C ALA A 204 15.27 1.30 0.53
N VAL A 205 16.49 1.25 0.01
CA VAL A 205 17.56 0.39 0.51
C VAL A 205 18.73 1.25 0.98
N ARG A 206 19.33 0.85 2.10
CA ARG A 206 20.57 1.46 2.58
C ARG A 206 21.63 1.44 1.48
N GLN A 207 22.20 2.60 1.19
CA GLN A 207 23.30 2.70 0.23
C GLN A 207 24.62 2.43 0.96
N LEU A 208 25.48 1.64 0.32
CA LEU A 208 26.83 1.33 0.80
C LEU A 208 27.86 1.76 -0.25
N PRO A 209 29.10 2.11 0.14
CA PRO A 209 30.20 2.37 -0.78
C PRO A 209 30.77 1.07 -1.38
N ALA A 210 29.88 0.18 -1.83
CA ALA A 210 30.18 -1.10 -2.45
C ALA A 210 29.18 -1.32 -3.60
N PRO A 211 29.52 -2.06 -4.66
CA PRO A 211 28.57 -2.37 -5.72
C PRO A 211 27.45 -3.30 -5.22
N ARG A 212 26.28 -3.18 -5.85
CA ARG A 212 25.16 -4.11 -5.62
C ARG A 212 25.48 -5.46 -6.25
N TRP A 213 25.26 -6.53 -5.50
CA TRP A 213 25.39 -7.90 -5.95
C TRP A 213 24.12 -8.37 -6.66
N ASN A 214 24.28 -8.98 -7.84
CA ASN A 214 23.18 -9.47 -8.69
C ASN A 214 23.37 -10.94 -9.11
N GLY A 215 24.17 -11.70 -8.35
CA GLY A 215 24.35 -13.15 -8.57
C GLY A 215 25.75 -13.56 -9.06
N GLU A 216 26.66 -12.61 -9.25
CA GLU A 216 28.06 -12.86 -9.62
C GLU A 216 28.78 -13.77 -8.59
N PRO A 217 29.89 -14.44 -8.96
CA PRO A 217 30.66 -15.25 -8.02
C PRO A 217 31.11 -14.48 -6.77
N LEU A 218 31.00 -15.15 -5.61
CA LEU A 218 31.18 -14.58 -4.26
C LEU A 218 32.36 -15.17 -3.48
N ALA A 219 33.13 -16.09 -4.07
CA ALA A 219 34.21 -16.78 -3.36
C ALA A 219 35.19 -15.78 -2.73
N GLY A 220 35.35 -15.86 -1.40
CA GLY A 220 36.22 -14.96 -0.63
C GLY A 220 35.67 -13.56 -0.35
N LYS A 221 34.53 -13.17 -0.94
CA LYS A 221 33.94 -11.83 -0.76
C LYS A 221 33.10 -11.72 0.51
N THR A 222 33.12 -10.55 1.12
CA THR A 222 32.20 -10.14 2.19
C THR A 222 30.97 -9.46 1.59
N VAL A 223 29.80 -10.06 1.80
CA VAL A 223 28.51 -9.53 1.31
C VAL A 223 27.72 -8.93 2.46
N PHE A 224 27.27 -7.69 2.28
CA PHE A 224 26.38 -7.00 3.21
C PHE A 224 24.92 -7.14 2.77
N VAL A 225 24.09 -7.76 3.60
CA VAL A 225 22.65 -7.92 3.36
C VAL A 225 21.93 -6.78 4.08
N CYS A 226 21.32 -5.88 3.31
CA CYS A 226 20.56 -4.74 3.85
C CYS A 226 19.19 -5.21 4.33
N ALA A 227 18.75 -4.70 5.48
CA ALA A 227 17.47 -5.07 6.06
C ALA A 227 16.29 -4.68 5.16
N GLU A 228 15.23 -5.49 5.22
CA GLU A 228 13.94 -5.18 4.61
C GLU A 228 13.02 -4.39 5.54
N GLN A 229 12.05 -3.69 4.96
CA GLN A 229 11.02 -3.00 5.73
C GLN A 229 10.07 -4.03 6.35
N GLY A 230 10.03 -4.07 7.69
CA GLY A 230 9.12 -4.94 8.43
C GLY A 230 9.73 -6.27 8.89
N VAL A 231 9.27 -6.72 10.06
CA VAL A 231 9.79 -7.91 10.74
C VAL A 231 9.44 -9.20 9.99
N GLY A 232 8.23 -9.27 9.42
CA GLY A 232 7.76 -10.45 8.69
C GLY A 232 8.60 -10.73 7.44
N ASP A 233 8.87 -9.69 6.65
CA ASP A 233 9.67 -9.79 5.43
C ASP A 233 11.11 -10.20 5.74
N GLN A 234 11.71 -9.66 6.80
CA GLN A 234 13.03 -10.09 7.24
C GLN A 234 13.05 -11.57 7.65
N ILE A 235 12.04 -12.06 8.37
CA ILE A 235 11.91 -13.49 8.70
C ILE A 235 11.71 -14.34 7.45
N LEU A 236 10.95 -13.86 6.46
CA LEU A 236 10.71 -14.59 5.23
C LEU A 236 12.00 -14.72 4.41
N PHE A 237 12.69 -13.61 4.17
CA PHE A 237 13.81 -13.56 3.23
C PHE A 237 15.14 -14.05 3.81
N ILE A 238 15.30 -14.02 5.14
CA ILE A 238 16.47 -14.64 5.79
C ILE A 238 16.55 -16.15 5.55
N SER A 239 15.45 -16.79 5.13
CA SER A 239 15.45 -18.19 4.70
C SER A 239 16.39 -18.49 3.53
N CYS A 240 16.82 -17.46 2.78
CA CYS A 240 17.80 -17.57 1.70
C CYS A 240 19.25 -17.36 2.17
N LEU A 241 19.48 -16.99 3.43
CA LEU A 241 20.82 -16.73 3.95
C LEU A 241 21.75 -17.95 3.90
N PRO A 242 21.31 -19.20 4.16
CA PRO A 242 22.18 -20.37 4.04
C PRO A 242 22.82 -20.51 2.64
N ASP A 243 22.04 -20.27 1.58
CA ASP A 243 22.53 -20.32 0.19
C ASP A 243 23.55 -19.22 -0.09
N LEU A 244 23.37 -18.03 0.51
CA LEU A 244 24.33 -16.94 0.41
C LEU A 244 25.63 -17.25 1.16
N ILE A 245 25.52 -17.77 2.39
CA ILE A 245 26.67 -18.19 3.22
C ILE A 245 27.50 -19.24 2.47
N ALA A 246 26.86 -20.19 1.79
CA ALA A 246 27.55 -21.23 1.04
C ALA A 246 28.37 -20.69 -0.16
N ARG A 247 28.07 -19.48 -0.64
CA ARG A 247 28.72 -18.86 -1.81
C ARG A 247 29.70 -17.75 -1.43
N ALA A 248 29.46 -17.05 -0.32
CA ALA A 248 30.27 -15.92 0.14
C ALA A 248 31.44 -16.34 1.02
N GLY A 249 32.50 -15.52 1.04
CA GLY A 249 33.56 -15.66 2.04
C GLY A 249 33.09 -15.23 3.44
N HIS A 250 32.19 -14.26 3.51
CA HIS A 250 31.53 -13.85 4.76
C HIS A 250 30.20 -13.12 4.47
N CYS A 251 29.23 -13.28 5.37
CA CYS A 251 27.96 -12.54 5.30
C CYS A 251 27.81 -11.63 6.52
N VAL A 252 27.49 -10.37 6.27
CA VAL A 252 27.12 -9.38 7.28
C VAL A 252 25.67 -9.00 7.03
N VAL A 253 24.79 -9.19 8.01
CA VAL A 253 23.35 -9.03 7.85
C VAL A 253 22.84 -7.94 8.78
N GLU A 254 22.20 -6.94 8.18
CA GLU A 254 21.45 -5.93 8.90
C GLU A 254 20.03 -6.46 9.18
N CYS A 255 19.55 -6.29 10.41
CA CYS A 255 18.18 -6.66 10.76
C CYS A 255 17.60 -5.80 11.89
N GLU A 256 16.29 -5.90 12.09
CA GLU A 256 15.60 -5.28 13.21
C GLU A 256 16.21 -5.77 14.54
N ALA A 257 16.46 -4.86 15.49
CA ALA A 257 17.17 -5.19 16.74
C ALA A 257 16.53 -6.37 17.52
N ARG A 258 15.21 -6.52 17.45
CA ARG A 258 14.44 -7.62 18.07
C ARG A 258 14.76 -9.00 17.46
N LEU A 259 15.20 -9.05 16.21
CA LEU A 259 15.57 -10.27 15.49
C LEU A 259 17.02 -10.68 15.73
N LEU A 260 17.88 -9.79 16.25
CA LEU A 260 19.31 -10.08 16.44
C LEU A 260 19.57 -11.39 17.19
N PRO A 261 18.98 -11.66 18.37
CA PRO A 261 19.28 -12.89 19.10
C PRO A 261 18.81 -14.14 18.36
N LEU A 262 17.71 -14.02 17.61
CA LEU A 262 17.12 -15.12 16.84
C LEU A 262 17.98 -15.45 15.63
N PHE A 263 18.35 -14.45 14.85
CA PHE A 263 19.14 -14.65 13.63
C PHE A 263 20.58 -15.08 13.96
N ALA A 264 21.23 -14.43 14.93
CA ALA A 264 22.59 -14.81 15.35
C ALA A 264 22.67 -16.26 15.84
N ARG A 265 21.66 -16.74 16.58
CA ARG A 265 21.58 -18.14 17.01
C ARG A 265 21.28 -19.10 15.85
N SER A 266 20.51 -18.66 14.86
CA SER A 266 20.10 -19.51 13.74
C SER A 266 21.20 -19.66 12.68
N PHE A 267 22.04 -18.64 12.52
CA PHE A 267 23.03 -18.54 11.45
C PHE A 267 24.40 -18.11 12.00
N GLU A 268 25.02 -18.99 12.78
CA GLU A 268 26.29 -18.72 13.49
C GLU A 268 27.47 -18.39 12.55
N GLN A 269 27.35 -18.71 11.25
CA GLN A 269 28.34 -18.42 10.21
C GLN A 269 28.26 -16.98 9.67
N ALA A 270 27.27 -16.18 10.07
CA ALA A 270 27.10 -14.79 9.64
C ALA A 270 27.23 -13.81 10.82
N SER A 271 27.58 -12.56 10.52
CA SER A 271 27.56 -11.47 11.49
C SER A 271 26.26 -10.68 11.38
N PHE A 272 25.72 -10.22 12.50
CA PHE A 272 24.46 -9.47 12.55
C PHE A 272 24.63 -8.11 13.21
N LEU A 273 23.98 -7.09 12.67
CA LEU A 273 23.95 -5.75 13.22
C LEU A 273 22.52 -5.16 13.19
N PRO A 274 22.18 -4.28 14.14
CA PRO A 274 20.89 -3.60 14.10
C PRO A 274 20.78 -2.71 12.87
N ALA A 275 19.56 -2.55 12.36
CA ALA A 275 19.25 -1.63 11.28
C ALA A 275 19.79 -0.22 11.57
N ALA A 276 20.42 0.37 10.55
CA ALA A 276 21.10 1.67 10.59
C ALA A 276 22.34 1.74 11.50
N ALA A 277 22.91 0.61 11.97
CA ALA A 277 24.17 0.66 12.71
C ALA A 277 25.31 1.26 11.87
N PRO A 278 26.26 2.00 12.48
CA PRO A 278 27.42 2.53 11.78
C PRO A 278 28.26 1.44 11.06
N LEU A 279 28.71 1.70 9.83
CA LEU A 279 29.49 0.73 9.03
C LEU A 279 30.96 0.65 9.42
N ASP A 280 31.48 1.67 10.12
CA ASP A 280 32.83 1.69 10.69
C ASP A 280 33.00 0.66 11.83
N ALA A 281 31.90 0.17 12.39
CA ALA A 281 31.89 -0.93 13.36
C ALA A 281 32.13 -2.31 12.72
N LEU A 282 32.21 -2.41 11.39
CA LEU A 282 32.41 -3.69 10.70
C LEU A 282 33.87 -4.15 10.81
N ALA A 283 34.05 -5.41 11.22
CA ALA A 283 35.38 -6.01 11.37
C ALA A 283 36.11 -6.25 10.03
N ARG A 284 35.39 -6.19 8.90
CA ARG A 284 35.91 -6.43 7.54
C ARG A 284 35.29 -5.43 6.57
N PRO A 285 36.02 -5.00 5.53
CA PRO A 285 35.43 -4.21 4.45
C PRO A 285 34.34 -5.00 3.74
N VAL A 286 33.33 -4.28 3.25
CA VAL A 286 32.23 -4.85 2.46
C VAL A 286 32.64 -4.81 0.99
N ASP A 287 32.67 -5.98 0.34
CA ASP A 287 33.00 -6.05 -1.09
C ASP A 287 31.78 -5.76 -1.95
N MET A 288 30.60 -6.22 -1.54
CA MET A 288 29.32 -6.02 -2.25
C MET A 288 28.15 -5.97 -1.27
N PHE A 289 27.02 -5.39 -1.68
CA PHE A 289 25.79 -5.39 -0.89
C PHE A 289 24.58 -5.91 -1.67
N VAL A 290 23.55 -6.36 -0.95
CA VAL A 290 22.29 -6.86 -1.54
C VAL A 290 21.11 -6.50 -0.63
N PRO A 291 19.98 -5.98 -1.15
CA PRO A 291 18.74 -5.90 -0.37
C PRO A 291 18.25 -7.31 -0.03
N MET A 292 17.79 -7.54 1.20
CA MET A 292 17.36 -8.88 1.61
C MET A 292 16.23 -9.44 0.73
N GLY A 293 15.29 -8.61 0.26
CA GLY A 293 14.21 -9.02 -0.64
C GLY A 293 14.64 -9.33 -2.07
N THR A 294 15.90 -9.09 -2.44
CA THR A 294 16.48 -9.56 -3.71
C THR A 294 16.87 -11.05 -3.64
N LEU A 295 17.17 -11.57 -2.45
CA LEU A 295 17.68 -12.93 -2.28
C LEU A 295 16.73 -14.02 -2.85
N PRO A 296 15.40 -13.95 -2.66
CA PRO A 296 14.49 -14.92 -3.25
C PRO A 296 14.53 -14.94 -4.78
N GLY A 297 14.73 -13.81 -5.45
CA GLY A 297 14.88 -13.76 -6.90
C GLY A 297 16.11 -14.53 -7.40
N LEU A 298 17.16 -14.59 -6.58
CA LEU A 298 18.41 -15.29 -6.90
C LEU A 298 18.39 -16.77 -6.52
N PHE A 299 17.64 -17.15 -5.48
CA PHE A 299 17.71 -18.48 -4.86
C PHE A 299 16.41 -19.28 -4.90
N ARG A 300 15.27 -18.63 -5.19
CA ARG A 300 13.92 -19.23 -5.21
C ARG A 300 13.16 -18.87 -6.50
N PRO A 301 13.72 -19.14 -7.70
CA PRO A 301 13.06 -18.82 -8.97
C PRO A 301 11.85 -19.72 -9.28
N GLU A 302 11.71 -20.85 -8.58
CA GLU A 302 10.62 -21.80 -8.72
C GLU A 302 10.38 -22.56 -7.40
N LEU A 303 9.24 -23.23 -7.27
CA LEU A 303 8.87 -23.95 -6.03
C LEU A 303 9.85 -25.08 -5.68
N ALA A 304 10.44 -25.73 -6.68
CA ALA A 304 11.41 -26.80 -6.47
C ALA A 304 12.76 -26.31 -5.89
N ALA A 305 13.04 -25.01 -5.96
CA ALA A 305 14.26 -24.42 -5.41
C ALA A 305 14.19 -24.16 -3.90
N PHE A 306 13.03 -24.41 -3.26
CA PHE A 306 12.92 -24.32 -1.81
C PHE A 306 13.54 -25.56 -1.15
N PRO A 307 14.39 -25.38 -0.12
CA PRO A 307 15.02 -26.50 0.56
C PRO A 307 13.99 -27.34 1.32
N ASP A 308 14.14 -28.66 1.24
CA ASP A 308 13.35 -29.61 2.03
C ASP A 308 13.91 -29.73 3.46
N HIS A 309 13.63 -28.73 4.30
CA HIS A 309 14.01 -28.75 5.71
C HIS A 309 12.87 -28.31 6.63
N ARG A 310 12.85 -28.85 7.87
CA ARG A 310 11.80 -28.57 8.88
C ARG A 310 11.77 -27.12 9.38
N GLY A 311 12.84 -26.34 9.18
CA GLY A 311 12.91 -24.93 9.55
C GLY A 311 14.32 -24.37 9.46
N PHE A 312 14.43 -23.05 9.34
CA PHE A 312 15.70 -22.31 9.23
C PHE A 312 16.00 -21.43 10.46
N LEU A 313 15.06 -21.36 11.41
CA LEU A 313 15.22 -20.60 12.66
C LEU A 313 15.32 -21.53 13.86
N LYS A 314 16.28 -21.26 14.73
CA LYS A 314 16.48 -22.00 15.98
C LYS A 314 15.81 -21.26 17.13
N ALA A 315 14.85 -21.89 17.81
CA ALA A 315 14.27 -21.35 19.03
C ALA A 315 15.33 -21.22 20.15
N ASP A 316 15.05 -20.38 21.15
CA ASP A 316 15.90 -20.30 22.33
C ASP A 316 15.62 -21.51 23.23
N PRO A 317 16.59 -22.42 23.43
CA PRO A 317 16.38 -23.64 24.21
C PRO A 317 15.89 -23.39 25.64
N GLN A 318 16.31 -22.28 26.26
CA GLN A 318 15.91 -21.95 27.63
C GLN A 318 14.47 -21.44 27.72
N ARG A 319 13.93 -20.88 26.63
CA ARG A 319 12.56 -20.31 26.60
C ARG A 319 11.51 -21.31 26.12
N VAL A 320 11.93 -22.43 25.53
CA VAL A 320 11.05 -23.51 25.06
C VAL A 320 11.14 -24.78 25.91
N ALA A 321 11.97 -24.77 26.95
CA ALA A 321 11.97 -25.79 27.98
C ALA A 321 10.72 -25.58 28.86
N PHE A 322 9.66 -26.35 28.57
CA PHE A 322 8.47 -26.48 29.41
C PHE A 322 8.60 -27.68 30.34
#